data_AF-A0A7Y9LFG2-F1
#
_entry.id   AF-A0A7Y9LFG2-F1
#
_cell.length_a   1.000
_cell.length_b   1.000
_cell.length_c   1.000
_cell.angle_alpha   90.00
_cell.angle_beta   90.00
_cell.angle_gamma   90.00
#
_symmetry.space_group_name_H-M   'P 1'
#
loop_
_entity.id
_entity.type
_entity.pdbx_description
1 polymer ?
#
loop_
_entity_poly.entity_id
_entity_poly.type
_entity_poly.pdbx_seq_one_letter_code
_entity_poly.pdbx_strand_id
1 'polypeptide(L)'
;MYDGAIIMESLRVGTSLEAFPLILRRLSRYAVKTASADQPPVWTEFVFEVADEHAVELADALAEVLDQPGWYADFHNDEENFVIYPGRVFRYRRGDQLARAEAQEHGRTLGVPEPQLDWTD
;
A
#
# COMPACT_ATOMS: atom_id res chain seq x y z
N MET A 1 -1.29 13.01 -11.05
CA MET A 1 -0.26 11.97 -10.79
C MET A 1 -0.42 11.52 -9.35
N TYR A 2 -0.17 10.25 -9.09
CA TYR A 2 -0.14 9.69 -7.73
C TYR A 2 1.27 9.29 -7.35
N ASP A 3 1.62 9.50 -6.08
CA ASP A 3 2.84 9.04 -5.43
C ASP A 3 2.49 7.89 -4.48
N GLY A 4 3.27 6.82 -4.50
CA GLY A 4 2.97 5.61 -3.73
C GLY A 4 4.18 4.83 -3.30
N ALA A 5 3.94 3.86 -2.42
CA ALA A 5 4.94 2.91 -1.96
C ALA A 5 4.39 1.48 -1.93
N ILE A 6 5.21 0.53 -2.35
CA ILE A 6 4.98 -0.90 -2.18
C ILE A 6 6.20 -1.49 -1.48
N ILE A 7 5.96 -2.31 -0.46
CA ILE A 7 6.99 -3.20 0.07
C ILE A 7 7.03 -4.43 -0.82
N MET A 8 8.16 -4.71 -1.49
CA MET A 8 8.21 -5.80 -2.48
C MET A 8 7.89 -7.17 -1.85
N GLU A 9 8.23 -7.37 -0.59
CA GLU A 9 7.92 -8.59 0.18
C GLU A 9 6.44 -8.73 0.54
N SER A 10 5.63 -7.69 0.32
CA SER A 10 4.17 -7.75 0.47
C SER A 10 3.46 -8.35 -0.75
N LEU A 11 4.15 -8.56 -1.87
CA LEU A 11 3.58 -9.12 -3.09
C LEU A 11 3.69 -10.65 -3.10
N ARG A 12 2.64 -11.34 -3.55
CA ARG A 12 2.68 -12.80 -3.74
C ARG A 12 3.76 -13.19 -4.75
N VAL A 13 4.45 -14.30 -4.50
CA VAL A 13 5.47 -14.84 -5.41
C VAL A 13 4.87 -15.08 -6.80
N GLY A 14 5.52 -14.55 -7.84
CA GLY A 14 5.07 -14.65 -9.23
C GLY A 14 4.24 -13.46 -9.71
N THR A 15 3.99 -12.46 -8.86
CA THR A 15 3.34 -11.20 -9.26
C THR A 15 4.09 -10.50 -10.39
N SER A 16 3.35 -10.00 -11.38
CA SER A 16 3.84 -9.07 -12.41
C SER A 16 2.88 -7.88 -12.52
N LEU A 17 3.45 -6.66 -12.58
CA LEU A 17 2.72 -5.40 -12.73
C LEU A 17 3.06 -4.71 -14.07
N GLU A 18 3.47 -5.48 -15.09
CA GLU A 18 3.91 -4.97 -16.41
C GLU A 18 2.85 -4.13 -17.15
N ALA A 19 1.57 -4.29 -16.80
CA ALA A 19 0.47 -3.51 -17.39
C ALA A 19 0.48 -2.02 -16.99
N PHE A 20 1.23 -1.65 -15.94
CA PHE A 20 1.20 -0.31 -15.37
C PHE A 20 2.53 0.43 -15.60
N PRO A 21 2.51 1.63 -16.20
CA PRO A 21 3.72 2.43 -16.39
C PRO A 21 4.11 3.15 -15.09
N LEU A 22 4.69 2.41 -14.14
CA LEU A 22 5.18 2.95 -12.87
C LEU A 22 6.54 3.64 -13.05
N ILE A 23 6.66 4.87 -12.59
CA ILE A 23 7.93 5.60 -12.58
C ILE A 23 8.61 5.36 -11.23
N LEU A 24 9.74 4.63 -11.23
CA LEU A 24 10.54 4.44 -10.02
C LEU A 24 11.09 5.80 -9.53
N ARG A 25 10.72 6.18 -8.30
CA ARG A 25 11.25 7.38 -7.62
C ARG A 25 12.34 7.04 -6.63
N ARG A 26 12.18 5.97 -5.86
CA ARG A 26 13.18 5.51 -4.89
C ARG A 26 13.06 4.01 -4.67
N LEU A 27 14.21 3.35 -4.59
CA LEU A 27 14.31 1.95 -4.19
C LEU A 27 15.24 1.89 -2.98
N SER A 28 14.76 1.38 -1.87
CA SER A 28 15.56 1.25 -0.64
C SER A 28 15.31 -0.07 0.04
N ARG A 29 16.36 -0.60 0.69
CA ARG A 29 16.28 -1.85 1.43
C ARG A 29 16.80 -1.65 2.85
N TYR A 30 15.99 -1.97 3.84
CA TYR A 30 16.29 -1.66 5.25
C TYR A 30 15.71 -2.68 6.21
N ALA A 31 16.32 -2.79 7.39
CA ALA A 31 15.80 -3.57 8.49
C ALA A 31 14.68 -2.80 9.20
N VAL A 32 13.54 -3.45 9.42
CA VAL A 32 12.37 -2.87 10.07
C VAL A 32 12.25 -3.39 11.50
N LYS A 33 11.87 -2.51 12.42
CA LYS A 33 11.67 -2.87 13.85
C LYS A 33 10.22 -3.20 14.19
N THR A 34 9.30 -2.79 13.33
CA THR A 34 7.85 -2.87 13.50
C THR A 34 7.25 -4.06 12.75
N ALA A 35 8.06 -4.93 12.15
CA ALA A 35 7.57 -6.14 11.49
C ALA A 35 6.80 -7.04 12.48
N SER A 36 5.67 -7.57 12.03
CA SER A 36 4.99 -8.67 12.72
C SER A 36 5.75 -9.99 12.55
N ALA A 37 5.31 -11.05 13.22
CA ALA A 37 5.93 -12.38 13.06
C ALA A 37 5.78 -12.95 11.64
N ASP A 38 4.77 -12.47 10.90
CA ASP A 38 4.45 -12.90 9.53
C ASP A 38 5.12 -12.03 8.46
N GLN A 39 5.82 -10.96 8.86
CA GLN A 39 6.54 -10.07 7.96
C GLN A 39 8.06 -10.32 8.07
N PRO A 40 8.82 -10.32 6.95
CA PRO A 40 10.26 -10.44 7.02
C PRO A 40 10.87 -9.20 7.71
N PRO A 41 12.01 -9.35 8.40
CA PRO A 41 12.63 -8.25 9.15
C PRO A 41 13.37 -7.25 8.26
N VAL A 42 13.48 -7.51 6.96
CA VAL A 42 14.11 -6.64 5.98
C VAL A 42 13.14 -6.41 4.84
N TRP A 43 12.87 -5.15 4.54
CA TRP A 43 11.95 -4.73 3.50
C TRP A 43 12.68 -4.04 2.37
N THR A 44 12.18 -4.24 1.16
CA THR A 44 12.54 -3.52 -0.05
C THR A 44 11.38 -2.60 -0.40
N GLU A 45 11.52 -1.31 -0.12
CA GLU A 45 10.51 -0.29 -0.43
C GLU A 45 10.74 0.26 -1.84
N PHE A 46 9.71 0.11 -2.68
CA PHE A 46 9.62 0.66 -4.03
C PHE A 46 8.65 1.84 -4.01
N VAL A 47 9.21 3.05 -4.06
CA VAL A 47 8.45 4.30 -4.15
C VAL A 47 8.30 4.67 -5.62
N PHE A 48 7.09 4.98 -6.04
CA PHE A 48 6.76 5.19 -7.44
C PHE A 48 5.80 6.34 -7.66
N GLU A 49 5.73 6.78 -8.91
CA GLU A 49 4.63 7.58 -9.44
C GLU A 49 3.83 6.82 -10.49
N VAL A 50 2.54 7.12 -10.60
CA VAL A 50 1.64 6.60 -11.65
C VAL A 50 0.67 7.68 -12.14
N ALA A 51 0.31 7.62 -13.43
CA ALA A 51 -0.66 8.54 -14.02
C ALA A 51 -2.09 8.29 -13.52
N ASP A 52 -2.89 9.35 -13.49
CA ASP A 52 -4.25 9.33 -12.91
C ASP A 52 -5.16 8.33 -13.61
N GLU A 53 -4.99 8.15 -14.92
CA GLU A 53 -5.76 7.20 -15.74
C GLU A 53 -5.52 5.73 -15.37
N HIS A 54 -4.38 5.41 -14.73
CA HIS A 54 -4.04 4.05 -14.30
C HIS A 54 -4.28 3.80 -12.81
N ALA A 55 -4.58 4.84 -12.03
CA ALA A 55 -4.64 4.75 -10.56
C ALA A 55 -5.66 3.70 -10.08
N VAL A 56 -6.88 3.73 -10.61
CA VAL A 56 -7.95 2.79 -10.20
C VAL A 56 -7.58 1.35 -10.56
N GLU A 57 -7.14 1.11 -11.79
CA GLU A 57 -6.77 -0.24 -12.25
C GLU A 57 -5.56 -0.79 -11.50
N LEU A 58 -4.59 0.06 -11.14
CA LEU A 58 -3.45 -0.33 -10.31
C LEU A 58 -3.91 -0.72 -8.90
N ALA A 59 -4.81 0.04 -8.28
CA ALA A 59 -5.33 -0.29 -6.95
C ALA A 59 -6.01 -1.66 -6.94
N ASP A 60 -6.86 -1.92 -7.93
CA ASP A 60 -7.55 -3.20 -8.06
C ASP A 60 -6.56 -4.34 -8.31
N ALA A 61 -5.57 -4.14 -9.17
CA ALA A 61 -4.52 -5.14 -9.40
C ALA A 61 -3.70 -5.42 -8.14
N LEU A 62 -3.33 -4.39 -7.38
CA LEU A 62 -2.61 -4.52 -6.10
C LEU A 62 -3.45 -5.29 -5.07
N ALA A 63 -4.75 -5.01 -4.97
CA ALA A 63 -5.64 -5.74 -4.07
C ALA A 63 -5.66 -7.24 -4.39
N GLU A 64 -5.55 -7.60 -5.67
CA GLU A 64 -5.44 -9.00 -6.07
C GLU A 64 -4.08 -9.60 -5.72
N VAL A 65 -2.96 -8.87 -5.84
CA VAL A 65 -1.61 -9.48 -5.74
C VAL A 65 -0.94 -9.36 -4.38
N LEU A 66 -1.42 -8.51 -3.49
CA LEU A 66 -0.89 -8.41 -2.12
C LEU A 66 -1.09 -9.72 -1.35
N ASP A 67 -0.08 -10.09 -0.58
CA ASP A 67 -0.07 -11.29 0.26
C ASP A 67 -0.69 -11.01 1.64
N GLN A 68 -0.96 -12.08 2.39
CA GLN A 68 -1.52 -12.02 3.74
C GLN A 68 -0.65 -12.80 4.73
N PRO A 69 -0.72 -12.47 6.04
CA PRO A 69 -1.42 -11.35 6.66
C PRO A 69 -0.56 -10.08 6.78
N GLY A 70 -1.18 -8.98 7.22
CA GLY A 70 -0.44 -7.81 7.72
C GLY A 70 0.14 -6.88 6.66
N TRP A 71 -0.28 -6.95 5.41
CA TRP A 71 0.23 -6.08 4.35
C TRP A 71 -0.81 -5.11 3.81
N TYR A 72 -0.33 -3.96 3.37
CA TYR A 72 -1.04 -3.01 2.53
C TYR A 72 -0.05 -2.28 1.64
N ALA A 73 -0.56 -1.66 0.58
CA ALA A 73 0.13 -0.64 -0.19
C ALA A 73 -0.71 0.64 -0.14
N ASP A 74 -0.08 1.78 -0.37
CA ASP A 74 -0.79 3.04 -0.48
C ASP A 74 -0.20 3.91 -1.58
N PHE A 75 -1.06 4.74 -2.13
CA PHE A 75 -0.65 5.84 -2.99
C PHE A 75 -1.69 6.95 -2.94
N HIS A 76 -1.27 8.18 -3.20
CA HIS A 76 -2.11 9.35 -3.04
C HIS A 76 -1.70 10.44 -4.01
N ASN A 77 -2.59 11.43 -4.17
CA ASN A 77 -2.26 12.70 -4.78
C ASN A 77 -2.70 13.82 -3.82
N ASP A 78 -2.85 15.05 -4.32
CA ASP A 78 -3.28 16.19 -3.50
C ASP A 78 -4.77 16.12 -3.11
N GLU A 79 -5.59 15.31 -3.81
CA GLU A 79 -7.04 15.27 -3.65
C GLU A 79 -7.53 14.05 -2.87
N GLU A 80 -6.89 12.89 -3.05
CA GLU A 80 -7.35 11.62 -2.50
C GLU A 80 -6.23 10.63 -2.19
N ASN A 81 -6.56 9.66 -1.34
CA ASN A 81 -5.73 8.55 -0.93
C ASN A 81 -6.33 7.23 -1.41
N PHE A 82 -5.46 6.30 -1.78
CA PHE A 82 -5.74 4.88 -1.93
C PHE A 82 -4.99 4.13 -0.84
N VAL A 83 -5.70 3.31 -0.07
CA VAL A 83 -5.13 2.31 0.84
C VAL A 83 -5.62 0.96 0.38
N ILE A 84 -4.68 0.09 0.01
CA ILE A 84 -4.96 -1.16 -0.67
C ILE A 84 -4.54 -2.30 0.23
N TYR A 85 -5.51 -3.12 0.62
CA TYR A 85 -5.31 -4.37 1.33
C TYR A 85 -5.60 -5.56 0.39
N PRO A 86 -5.12 -6.77 0.71
CA PRO A 86 -5.52 -7.98 0.00
C PRO A 86 -7.05 -8.10 -0.13
N GLY A 87 -7.55 -8.05 -1.36
CA GLY A 87 -8.97 -8.14 -1.71
C GLY A 87 -9.83 -6.92 -1.38
N ARG A 88 -9.25 -5.78 -0.94
CA ARG A 88 -10.04 -4.57 -0.63
C ARG A 88 -9.27 -3.27 -0.86
N VAL A 89 -9.88 -2.36 -1.63
CA VAL A 89 -9.40 -0.99 -1.85
C VAL A 89 -10.24 0.00 -1.03
N PHE A 90 -9.56 0.90 -0.31
CA PHE A 90 -10.17 2.09 0.27
C PHE A 90 -9.70 3.31 -0.52
N ARG A 91 -10.64 4.04 -1.12
CA ARG A 91 -10.39 5.29 -1.84
C ARG A 91 -11.17 6.40 -1.17
N TYR A 92 -10.49 7.45 -0.72
CA TYR A 92 -11.13 8.54 0.02
C TYR A 92 -10.41 9.87 -0.16
N ARG A 93 -11.15 10.98 -0.03
CA ARG A 93 -10.58 12.33 -0.14
C ARG A 93 -9.59 12.60 0.98
N ARG A 94 -8.55 13.39 0.71
CA ARG A 94 -7.65 13.86 1.78
C ARG A 94 -8.44 14.63 2.84
N GLY A 95 -8.10 14.41 4.11
CA GLY A 95 -8.81 14.99 5.25
C GLY A 95 -10.12 14.29 5.64
N ASP A 96 -10.58 13.26 4.92
CA ASP A 96 -11.72 12.45 5.34
C ASP A 96 -11.31 11.51 6.48
N GLN A 97 -11.46 11.99 7.71
CA GLN A 97 -11.06 11.27 8.92
C GLN A 97 -11.89 9.99 9.15
N LEU A 98 -13.16 9.98 8.75
CA LEU A 98 -14.03 8.82 8.94
C LEU A 98 -13.62 7.69 8.00
N ALA A 99 -13.42 8.00 6.72
CA ALA A 99 -12.99 7.01 5.73
C ALA A 99 -11.57 6.49 6.04
N ARG A 100 -10.65 7.36 6.49
CA ARG A 100 -9.34 6.94 6.96
C ARG A 100 -9.43 5.97 8.14
N ALA A 101 -10.27 6.28 9.14
CA ALA A 101 -10.46 5.42 10.30
C ALA A 101 -11.02 4.05 9.91
N GLU A 102 -11.90 3.98 8.91
CA GLU A 102 -12.41 2.71 8.38
C GLU A 102 -11.28 1.87 7.74
N ALA A 103 -10.41 2.51 6.96
CA ALA A 103 -9.25 1.83 6.37
C ALA A 103 -8.29 1.30 7.45
N GLN A 104 -7.96 2.13 8.45
CA GLN A 104 -7.12 1.72 9.59
C GLN A 104 -7.72 0.54 10.34
N GLU A 105 -9.03 0.59 10.63
CA GLU A 105 -9.71 -0.51 11.33
C GLU A 105 -9.66 -1.80 10.52
N HIS A 106 -9.85 -1.73 9.20
CA HIS A 106 -9.69 -2.89 8.35
C HIS A 106 -8.26 -3.46 8.39
N GLY A 107 -7.24 -2.61 8.34
CA GLY A 107 -5.84 -3.03 8.50
C GLY A 107 -5.59 -3.76 9.82
N ARG A 108 -6.17 -3.30 10.93
CA ARG A 108 -6.10 -4.01 12.23
C ARG A 108 -6.69 -5.40 12.14
N THR A 109 -7.83 -5.57 11.46
CA THR A 109 -8.44 -6.90 11.28
C THR A 109 -7.58 -7.87 10.47
N LEU A 110 -6.67 -7.35 9.63
CA LEU A 110 -5.73 -8.13 8.83
C LEU A 110 -4.38 -8.34 9.53
N GLY A 111 -4.22 -7.89 10.78
CA GLY A 111 -2.99 -8.06 11.56
C GLY A 111 -1.88 -7.07 11.22
N VAL A 112 -2.18 -5.94 10.57
CA VAL A 112 -1.21 -4.86 10.36
C VAL A 112 -0.87 -4.23 11.72
N PRO A 113 0.42 -4.14 12.10
CA PRO A 113 0.80 -3.54 13.37
C PRO A 113 0.41 -2.06 13.49
N GLU A 114 -0.03 -1.62 14.68
CA GLU A 114 -0.47 -0.22 14.90
C GLU A 114 0.56 0.86 14.54
N PRO A 115 1.88 0.69 14.78
CA PRO A 115 2.89 1.65 14.31
C PRO A 115 3.01 1.74 12.78
N GLN A 116 2.39 0.81 12.06
CA GLN A 116 2.22 0.84 10.61
C GLN A 116 0.77 1.22 10.25
N LEU A 117 -0.01 1.79 11.16
CA LEU A 117 -1.38 2.30 10.97
C LEU A 117 -1.56 3.75 11.48
N ASP A 118 -0.48 4.43 11.90
CA ASP A 118 -0.50 5.70 12.64
C ASP A 118 -0.48 6.97 11.77
N TRP A 119 -0.82 6.87 10.49
CA TRP A 119 -0.96 8.03 9.60
C TRP A 119 -2.09 8.97 10.04
N THR A 120 -1.85 10.27 9.88
CA THR A 120 -2.73 11.31 10.44
C THR A 120 -3.23 12.33 9.42
N ASP A 121 -2.46 12.65 8.37
CA ASP A 121 -2.84 13.17 7.04
C ASP A 121 -1.60 13.76 6.34
#